data_AF-A0A081GI08-F1
#
_entry.id   AF-A0A081GI08-F1
#
_cell.length_a   1.000
_cell.length_b   1.000
_cell.length_c   1.000
_cell.angle_alpha   90.00
_cell.angle_beta   90.00
_cell.angle_gamma   90.00
#
_symmetry.space_group_name_H-M   'P 1'
#
loop_
_entity.id
_entity.type
_entity.pdbx_description
1 polymer ?
#
loop_
_entity_poly.entity_id
_entity_poly.type
_entity_poly.pdbx_seq_one_letter_code
_entity_poly.pdbx_strand_id
1 'polypeptide(L)'
;MQPAISRTADSLVGSLCREIEAVRQRARQLLVQLGRCRDADLRRRLQGELVRLELRRRELDRSVRTLEGSGLKDRLALAFLRELSRRPLGAAAL
;
A
#
# COMPACT_ATOMS: atom_id res chain seq x y z
N MET A 1 -35.14 11.97 12.72
CA MET A 1 -34.38 10.71 12.63
C MET A 1 -33.05 11.01 11.95
N GLN A 2 -31.97 11.14 12.71
CA GLN A 2 -30.62 11.26 12.14
C GLN A 2 -30.13 9.85 11.79
N PRO A 3 -29.56 9.60 10.60
CA PRO A 3 -28.98 8.31 10.31
C PRO A 3 -27.78 8.12 11.22
N ALA A 4 -27.81 7.04 12.00
CA ALA A 4 -26.68 6.60 12.80
C ALA A 4 -25.49 6.38 11.86
N ILE A 5 -24.54 7.31 11.86
CA ILE A 5 -23.24 7.10 11.21
C ILE A 5 -22.58 5.98 12.01
N SER A 6 -22.71 4.77 11.47
CA SER A 6 -22.12 3.57 12.06
C SER A 6 -20.61 3.80 12.14
N ARG A 7 -20.12 4.10 13.35
CA ARG A 7 -18.69 4.09 13.70
C ARG A 7 -18.24 2.63 13.84
N THR A 8 -18.48 1.83 12.81
CA THR A 8 -17.99 0.46 12.76
C THR A 8 -16.53 0.49 12.39
N ALA A 9 -15.71 0.20 13.40
CA ALA A 9 -14.45 -0.51 13.29
C ALA A 9 -14.24 -1.17 11.92
N ASP A 10 -13.21 -0.71 11.22
CA ASP A 10 -12.28 -1.51 10.42
C ASP A 10 -12.90 -2.69 9.66
N SER A 11 -13.64 -2.40 8.59
CA SER A 11 -13.81 -3.40 7.54
C SER A 11 -12.42 -3.85 7.07
N LEU A 12 -12.25 -5.15 6.82
CA LEU A 12 -10.98 -5.70 6.32
C LEU A 12 -10.44 -4.90 5.11
N VAL A 13 -11.35 -4.49 4.23
CA VAL A 13 -11.04 -3.63 3.08
C VAL A 13 -10.52 -2.26 3.52
N GLY A 14 -11.14 -1.62 4.51
CA GLY A 14 -10.65 -0.36 5.08
C GLY A 14 -9.26 -0.47 5.69
N SER A 15 -8.98 -1.56 6.40
CA SER A 15 -7.64 -1.83 6.96
C SER A 15 -6.59 -2.03 5.88
N LEU A 16 -6.89 -2.80 4.83
CA LEU A 16 -5.97 -3.02 3.71
C LEU A 16 -5.74 -1.74 2.89
N CYS A 17 -6.77 -0.90 2.71
CA CYS A 17 -6.62 0.40 2.07
C CYS A 17 -5.62 1.29 2.83
N ARG A 18 -5.77 1.38 4.16
CA ARG A 18 -4.85 2.17 5.00
C ARG A 18 -3.44 1.61 4.98
N GLU A 19 -3.30 0.29 4.99
CA GLU A 19 -1.98 -0.33 4.93
C GLU A 19 -1.27 -0.05 3.60
N ILE A 20 -1.97 -0.16 2.47
CA ILE A 20 -1.41 0.19 1.17
C ILE A 20 -1.02 1.66 1.13
N GLU A 21 -1.84 2.56 1.65
CA GLU A 21 -1.51 3.99 1.69
C GLU A 21 -0.30 4.27 2.57
N ALA A 22 -0.18 3.61 3.74
CA ALA A 22 0.99 3.73 4.60
C ALA A 22 2.28 3.29 3.90
N VAL A 23 2.24 2.16 3.18
CA VAL A 23 3.36 1.67 2.36
C VAL A 23 3.74 2.69 1.29
N ARG A 24 2.76 3.26 0.59
CA ARG A 24 2.97 4.27 -0.47
C ARG A 24 3.55 5.57 0.08
N GLN A 25 3.01 6.06 1.19
CA GLN A 25 3.49 7.26 1.85
C GLN A 25 4.94 7.10 2.30
N ARG A 26 5.28 5.96 2.92
CA ARG A 26 6.66 5.68 3.33
C ARG A 26 7.60 5.60 2.14
N ALA A 27 7.19 4.95 1.04
CA ALA A 27 8.01 4.88 -0.16
C ALA A 27 8.27 6.25 -0.78
N ARG A 28 7.26 7.13 -0.85
CA ARG A 28 7.43 8.52 -1.29
C ARG A 28 8.46 9.27 -0.44
N GLN A 29 8.40 9.12 0.89
CA GLN A 29 9.38 9.73 1.79
C GLN A 29 10.79 9.21 1.53
N LEU A 30 10.96 7.90 1.36
CA LEU A 30 12.26 7.30 1.05
C LEU A 30 12.82 7.77 -0.31
N LEU A 31 11.97 7.88 -1.33
CA LEU A 31 12.38 8.38 -2.66
C LEU A 31 12.88 9.83 -2.58
N VAL A 32 12.21 10.69 -1.81
CA VAL A 32 12.66 12.07 -1.57
C VAL A 32 14.00 12.09 -0.82
N GLN A 33 14.16 11.24 0.19
CA GLN A 33 15.42 11.12 0.94
C GLN A 33 16.57 10.61 0.06
N LEU A 34 16.31 9.60 -0.78
CA LEU A 34 17.27 9.06 -1.75
C LEU A 34 17.74 10.11 -2.76
N GLY A 35 16.84 10.98 -3.22
CA GLY A 35 17.19 12.07 -4.15
C GLY A 35 18.10 13.15 -3.54
N ARG A 36 18.21 13.23 -2.21
CA ARG A 36 19.02 14.22 -1.49
C ARG A 36 20.23 13.63 -0.77
N CYS A 37 20.26 12.31 -0.59
CA CYS A 37 21.30 11.62 0.17
C CYS A 37 22.60 11.52 -0.65
N ARG A 38 23.73 11.97 -0.07
CA ARG A 38 25.07 11.87 -0.68
C ARG A 38 25.92 10.75 -0.09
N ASP A 39 25.54 10.25 1.08
CA ASP A 39 26.23 9.16 1.76
C ASP A 39 25.90 7.81 1.10
N ALA A 40 26.93 7.09 0.65
CA ALA A 40 26.76 5.88 -0.15
C ALA A 40 26.15 4.72 0.66
N ASP A 41 26.53 4.57 1.92
CA ASP A 41 26.03 3.48 2.78
C ASP A 41 24.59 3.74 3.21
N LEU A 42 24.26 4.99 3.55
CA LEU A 42 22.89 5.39 3.85
C LEU A 42 22.00 5.24 2.61
N ARG A 43 22.46 5.61 1.42
CA ARG A 43 21.73 5.36 0.16
C ARG A 43 21.43 3.87 -0.03
N ARG A 44 22.43 2.99 0.17
CA ARG A 44 22.24 1.53 0.05
C ARG A 44 21.19 1.02 1.03
N ARG A 45 21.20 1.52 2.27
CA ARG A 45 20.18 1.17 3.30
C ARG A 45 18.79 1.63 2.89
N LEU A 46 18.65 2.88 2.42
CA LEU A 46 17.37 3.44 1.98
C LEU A 46 16.81 2.71 0.74
N GLN A 47 17.68 2.30 -0.20
CA GLN A 47 17.29 1.42 -1.32
C GLN A 47 16.79 0.07 -0.81
N GLY A 48 17.48 -0.53 0.16
CA GLY A 48 17.04 -1.77 0.80
C GLY A 48 15.67 -1.65 1.48
N GLU A 49 15.40 -0.52 2.15
CA GLU A 49 14.05 -0.23 2.67
C GLU A 49 13.00 -0.11 1.57
N LEU A 50 13.32 0.56 0.45
CA LEU A 50 12.39 0.68 -0.69
C LEU A 50 12.04 -0.69 -1.28
N VAL A 51 13.03 -1.59 -1.41
CA VAL A 51 12.81 -2.97 -1.87
C VAL A 51 11.87 -3.73 -0.92
N ARG A 52 12.06 -3.58 0.41
CA ARG A 52 11.16 -4.20 1.41
C ARG A 52 9.72 -3.69 1.29
N LEU A 53 9.53 -2.39 1.04
CA LEU A 53 8.20 -1.82 0.81
C LEU A 53 7.55 -2.36 -0.46
N GLU A 54 8.31 -2.52 -1.55
CA GLU A 54 7.79 -3.13 -2.79
C GLU A 54 7.38 -4.60 -2.57
N LEU A 55 8.16 -5.36 -1.80
CA LEU A 55 7.78 -6.72 -1.40
C LEU A 55 6.46 -6.70 -0.60
N ARG A 56 6.32 -5.79 0.36
CA ARG A 56 5.09 -5.65 1.14
C ARG A 56 3.90 -5.28 0.26
N ARG A 57 4.06 -4.37 -0.69
CA ARG A 57 3.01 -4.03 -1.66
C ARG A 57 2.59 -5.26 -2.48
N ARG A 58 3.55 -6.08 -2.94
CA ARG A 58 3.25 -7.32 -3.67
C ARG A 58 2.52 -8.35 -2.80
N GLU A 59 2.85 -8.45 -1.51
CA GLU A 59 2.08 -9.25 -0.54
C GLU A 59 0.64 -8.76 -0.43
N LEU A 60 0.44 -7.44 -0.33
CA LEU A 60 -0.89 -6.85 -0.30
C LEU A 60 -1.69 -7.13 -1.59
N ASP A 61 -1.07 -7.02 -2.78
CA ASP A 61 -1.74 -7.43 -4.05
C ASP A 61 -2.14 -8.91 -4.03
N ARG A 62 -1.30 -9.79 -3.50
CA ARG A 62 -1.64 -11.22 -3.35
C ARG A 62 -2.81 -11.42 -2.40
N SER A 63 -2.83 -10.76 -1.24
CA SER A 63 -3.94 -10.82 -0.29
C SER A 63 -5.25 -10.33 -0.89
N VAL A 64 -5.22 -9.26 -1.70
CA VAL A 64 -6.39 -8.74 -2.41
C VAL A 64 -6.94 -9.75 -3.42
N ARG A 65 -6.07 -10.42 -4.19
CA ARG A 65 -6.50 -11.47 -5.13
C ARG A 65 -7.14 -12.67 -4.42
N THR A 66 -6.61 -13.06 -3.27
CA THR A 66 -7.23 -14.09 -2.43
C THR A 66 -8.61 -13.66 -1.93
N LEU A 67 -8.78 -12.38 -1.59
CA LEU A 67 -10.06 -11.81 -1.16
C LEU A 67 -11.10 -11.71 -2.28
N GLU A 68 -10.69 -11.48 -3.52
CA GLU A 68 -11.62 -11.51 -4.66
C GLU A 68 -12.25 -12.90 -4.83
N GLY A 69 -11.51 -13.98 -4.50
CA GLY A 69 -12.00 -15.35 -4.55
C GLY A 69 -12.90 -15.76 -3.38
N SER A 70 -13.02 -14.96 -2.31
CA SER A 70 -13.74 -15.33 -1.09
C SER A 70 -15.24 -14.98 -1.09
N GLY A 71 -15.76 -14.39 -2.17
CA GLY A 71 -17.17 -14.06 -2.31
C GLY A 71 -17.62 -12.79 -1.58
N LEU A 72 -16.69 -11.87 -1.27
CA LEU A 72 -17.00 -10.58 -0.65
C LEU A 72 -17.96 -9.76 -1.54
N LYS A 73 -19.05 -9.24 -0.93
CA LYS A 73 -20.16 -8.61 -1.67
C LYS A 73 -19.83 -7.22 -2.23
N ASP A 74 -18.91 -6.50 -1.60
CA ASP A 74 -18.54 -5.14 -2.02
C ASP A 74 -17.49 -5.19 -3.14
N ARG A 75 -17.98 -5.37 -4.37
CA ARG A 75 -17.15 -5.44 -5.58
C ARG A 75 -16.43 -4.13 -5.90
N LEU A 76 -17.04 -2.98 -5.56
CA LEU A 76 -16.44 -1.67 -5.82
C LEU A 76 -15.23 -1.45 -4.91
N ALA A 77 -15.39 -1.70 -3.60
CA ALA A 77 -14.30 -1.53 -2.66
C ALA A 77 -13.14 -2.50 -2.94
N LEU A 78 -13.43 -3.73 -3.38
CA LEU A 78 -12.40 -4.67 -3.85
C LEU A 78 -11.67 -4.19 -5.11
N ALA A 79 -12.40 -3.71 -6.12
CA ALA A 79 -11.80 -3.19 -7.35
C ALA A 79 -10.89 -1.98 -7.06
N PHE A 80 -11.33 -1.09 -6.17
CA PHE A 80 -10.54 0.04 -5.71
C PHE A 80 -9.27 -0.41 -4.97
N LEU A 81 -9.41 -1.34 -4.03
CA LEU A 81 -8.29 -1.89 -3.27
C LEU A 81 -7.25 -2.57 -4.19
N ARG A 82 -7.70 -3.29 -5.20
CA ARG A 82 -6.84 -3.92 -6.22
C ARG A 82 -6.09 -2.89 -7.06
N GLU A 83 -6.77 -1.83 -7.47
CA GLU A 83 -6.11 -0.76 -8.22
C GLU A 83 -5.03 -0.08 -7.36
N LEU A 84 -5.31 0.18 -6.09
CA LEU A 84 -4.32 0.74 -5.16
C LEU A 84 -3.12 -0.19 -4.94
N SER A 85 -3.36 -1.49 -4.75
CA SER A 85 -2.29 -2.46 -4.47
C SER A 85 -1.39 -2.71 -5.68
N ARG A 86 -1.90 -2.59 -6.91
CA ARG A 86 -1.14 -2.83 -8.15
C ARG A 86 -0.18 -1.72 -8.53
N ARG A 87 -0.47 -0.48 -8.13
CA ARG A 87 0.36 0.67 -8.50
C ARG A 87 1.75 0.56 -7.88
N PRO A 88 2.83 0.65 -8.67
CA PRO A 88 4.19 0.65 -8.12
C PRO A 88 4.38 1.83 -7.15
N LEU A 89 5.34 1.68 -6.23
CA LEU A 89 5.62 2.67 -5.18
C LEU A 89 6.54 3.80 -5.67
N GLY A 90 7.18 3.63 -6.82
CA GLY A 90 7.99 4.63 -7.51
C GLY A 90 7.90 4.48 -9.04
N ALA A 91 8.48 5.42 -9.77
CA ALA A 91 8.69 5.25 -11.21
C ALA A 91 9.55 4.00 -11.41
N ALA A 92 9.12 3.13 -12.32
CA ALA A 92 9.77 1.85 -12.59
C ALA A 92 11.24 2.05 -13.05
N ALA A 93 12.18 2.07 -12.11
CA ALA A 93 13.62 1.86 -12.29
C ALA A 93 14.31 1.98 -10.91
N LEU A 94 14.43 0.85 -10.22
CA LEU A 94 15.64 0.59 -9.44
C LEU A 94 16.41 -0.48 -10.20
#